data_AF-A0A969NG38-F1
#
_entry.id   AF-A0A969NG38-F1
#
_cell.length_a   1.000
_cell.length_b   1.000
_cell.length_c   1.000
_cell.angle_alpha   90.00
_cell.angle_beta   90.00
_cell.angle_gamma   90.00
#
_symmetry.space_group_name_H-M   'P 1'
#
loop_
_entity.id
_entity.type
_entity.pdbx_description
1 polymer ?
#
loop_
_entity_poly.entity_id
_entity_poly.type
_entity_poly.pdbx_seq_one_letter_code
_entity_poly.pdbx_strand_id
1 'polypeptide(L)'
;MKLKVINIVNHAPAYEGHRDRPRPKINWDTPNGSWVGIWGYEWHDIIGNNTLSVANDIEYEVWQPDQRADKIYEHTFETGLVHRLFPAIDKNMYMACTNKKIFILRP
;
A
#
# COMPACT_ATOMS: atom_id res chain seq x y z
N MET A 1 1.54 5.05 -24.69
CA MET A 1 0.80 4.30 -23.64
C MET A 1 1.84 3.79 -22.66
N LYS A 2 1.69 4.03 -21.36
CA LYS A 2 2.63 3.50 -20.36
C LYS A 2 2.16 2.13 -19.87
N LEU A 3 3.10 1.24 -19.56
CA LEU A 3 2.79 -0.04 -18.93
C LEU A 3 2.45 0.22 -17.46
N LYS A 4 1.29 -0.26 -17.00
CA LYS A 4 0.89 -0.13 -15.59
C LYS A 4 1.25 -1.39 -14.81
N VAL A 5 2.04 -1.22 -13.76
CA VAL A 5 2.42 -2.28 -12.81
C VAL A 5 1.71 -2.04 -11.49
N ILE A 6 1.04 -3.06 -10.96
CA ILE A 6 0.39 -3.03 -9.65
C ILE A 6 1.03 -4.13 -8.79
N ASN A 7 1.76 -3.72 -7.75
CA ASN A 7 2.37 -4.61 -6.77
C ASN A 7 1.38 -4.81 -5.61
N ILE A 8 0.77 -5.99 -5.55
CA ILE A 8 -0.22 -6.34 -4.54
C ILE A 8 0.48 -6.98 -3.35
N VAL A 9 0.39 -6.33 -2.20
CA VAL A 9 0.93 -6.81 -0.92
C VAL A 9 -0.13 -7.64 -0.20
N ASN A 10 0.28 -8.76 0.38
CA ASN A 10 -0.62 -9.70 1.05
C ASN A 10 -0.61 -9.60 2.58
N HIS A 11 -0.13 -8.48 3.12
CA HIS A 11 -0.12 -8.21 4.55
C HIS A 11 -0.28 -6.71 4.82
N ALA A 12 -0.70 -6.38 6.04
CA ALA A 12 -0.71 -5.00 6.51
C ALA A 12 0.69 -4.43 6.70
N PRO A 13 0.83 -3.10 6.79
CA PRO A 13 2.09 -2.48 7.19
C PRO A 13 2.61 -3.09 8.50
N ALA A 14 3.93 -3.20 8.63
CA ALA A 14 4.57 -3.87 9.76
C ALA A 14 4.55 -3.04 11.06
N TYR A 15 3.37 -2.57 11.49
CA TYR A 15 3.19 -1.68 12.64
C TYR A 15 3.88 -2.17 13.91
N GLU A 16 3.79 -3.47 14.23
CA GLU A 16 4.42 -4.05 15.42
C GLU A 16 5.95 -3.95 15.38
N GLY A 17 6.56 -4.10 14.20
CA GLY A 17 8.00 -3.93 14.01
C GLY A 17 8.48 -2.48 14.19
N HIS A 18 7.53 -1.54 14.25
CA HIS A 18 7.78 -0.11 14.38
C HIS A 18 7.19 0.52 15.66
N ARG A 19 6.65 -0.28 16.60
CA ARG A 19 5.93 0.21 17.79
C ARG A 19 6.71 1.20 18.65
N ASP A 20 8.03 1.05 18.73
CA ASP A 20 8.92 1.90 19.56
C ASP A 20 9.59 3.01 18.73
N ARG A 21 9.12 3.24 17.51
CA ARG A 21 9.61 4.29 16.60
C ARG A 21 8.56 5.38 16.43
N PRO A 22 8.96 6.61 16.07
CA PRO A 22 8.02 7.63 15.63
C PRO A 22 7.18 7.14 14.44
N ARG A 23 5.98 7.71 14.30
CA ARG A 23 5.13 7.50 13.12
C ARG A 23 5.91 7.87 11.84
N PRO A 24 5.69 7.17 10.72
CA PRO A 24 6.31 7.54 9.46
C PRO A 24 5.91 8.95 9.03
N LYS A 25 6.76 9.62 8.24
CA LYS A 25 6.49 10.97 7.73
C LYS A 25 5.14 11.06 6.99
N ILE A 26 4.76 9.99 6.31
CA ILE A 26 3.49 9.85 5.60
C ILE A 26 2.56 9.05 6.51
N ASN A 27 1.68 9.73 7.24
CA ASN A 27 0.70 9.10 8.11
C ASN A 27 -0.58 9.93 8.20
N TRP A 28 -1.66 9.27 8.60
CA TRP A 28 -2.97 9.88 8.80
C TRP A 28 -3.63 9.30 10.04
N ASP A 29 -4.32 10.14 10.79
CA ASP A 29 -5.21 9.69 11.86
C ASP A 29 -6.50 9.10 11.25
N THR A 30 -7.03 8.09 11.93
CA THR A 30 -8.29 7.43 11.56
C THR A 30 -9.39 7.85 12.54
N PRO A 31 -10.69 7.86 12.15
CA PRO A 31 -11.77 8.36 13.00
C PRO A 31 -11.94 7.63 14.35
N ASN A 32 -11.42 6.41 14.47
CA ASN A 32 -11.44 5.61 15.71
C ASN A 32 -10.29 5.94 16.69
N GLY A 33 -9.49 6.98 16.42
CA GLY A 33 -8.36 7.37 17.26
C GLY A 33 -7.08 6.55 17.04
N SER A 34 -7.07 5.64 16.06
CA SER A 34 -5.86 4.99 15.56
C SER A 34 -5.18 5.86 14.49
N TRP A 35 -4.17 5.31 13.82
CA TRP A 35 -3.50 5.92 12.67
C TRP A 35 -3.04 4.85 11.68
N VAL A 36 -2.86 5.28 10.43
CA VAL A 36 -2.26 4.51 9.34
C VAL A 36 -1.02 5.23 8.81
N GLY A 37 -0.08 4.51 8.20
CA GLY A 37 1.12 5.15 7.66
C GLY A 37 1.87 4.32 6.63
N ILE A 38 2.60 5.04 5.78
CA ILE A 38 3.46 4.50 4.71
C ILE A 38 4.89 4.89 5.04
N TRP A 39 5.79 3.91 5.16
CA TRP A 39 7.18 4.18 5.55
C TRP A 39 8.06 4.66 4.41
N GLY A 40 7.75 4.32 3.15
CA GLY A 40 8.54 4.71 1.98
C GLY A 40 9.85 3.95 1.82
N TYR A 41 10.20 3.12 2.79
CA TYR A 41 11.36 2.21 2.76
C TYR A 41 10.94 0.75 2.93
N GLU A 42 9.65 0.42 2.80
CA GLU A 42 9.25 -0.98 2.66
C GLU A 42 9.75 -1.53 1.32
N TRP A 43 9.96 -2.85 1.24
CA TRP A 43 10.50 -3.47 0.02
C TRP A 43 9.71 -3.14 -1.24
N HIS A 44 8.38 -3.06 -1.14
CA HIS A 44 7.49 -2.72 -2.24
C HIS A 44 7.73 -1.29 -2.75
N ASP A 45 7.95 -0.35 -1.83
CA ASP A 45 8.27 1.05 -2.16
C ASP A 45 9.65 1.16 -2.80
N ILE A 46 10.65 0.48 -2.23
CA ILE A 46 12.02 0.45 -2.74
C ILE A 46 12.03 -0.07 -4.18
N ILE A 47 11.34 -1.18 -4.46
CA ILE A 47 11.29 -1.77 -5.80
C ILE A 47 10.60 -0.83 -6.78
N GLY A 48 9.46 -0.25 -6.41
CA GLY A 48 8.71 0.69 -7.26
C GLY A 48 9.52 1.95 -7.58
N ASN A 49 10.12 2.57 -6.56
CA ASN A 49 10.96 3.76 -6.72
C ASN A 49 12.18 3.48 -7.62
N ASN A 50 12.89 2.36 -7.40
CA ASN A 50 14.03 2.00 -8.24
C ASN A 50 13.61 1.72 -9.68
N THR A 51 12.47 1.07 -9.90
CA THR A 51 11.94 0.81 -11.25
C THR A 51 11.67 2.12 -11.99
N LEU A 52 10.96 3.06 -11.36
CA LEU A 52 10.63 4.35 -11.97
C LEU A 52 11.87 5.25 -12.16
N SER A 53 12.96 5.01 -11.41
CA SER A 53 14.22 5.76 -11.61
C SER A 53 14.94 5.42 -12.91
N VAL A 54 14.66 4.26 -13.51
CA VAL A 54 15.32 3.78 -14.74
C VAL A 54 14.38 3.57 -15.92
N ALA A 55 13.06 3.54 -15.69
CA ALA A 55 12.05 3.34 -16.73
C ALA A 55 10.99 4.46 -16.69
N ASN A 56 10.86 5.21 -17.79
CA ASN A 56 9.95 6.36 -17.88
C ASN A 56 8.61 6.03 -18.57
N ASP A 57 8.51 4.83 -19.16
CA ASP A 57 7.36 4.29 -19.86
C ASP A 57 6.50 3.37 -18.96
N ILE A 58 6.80 3.34 -17.66
CA ILE A 58 6.08 2.57 -16.64
C ILE A 58 5.34 3.51 -15.68
N GLU A 59 4.15 3.09 -15.27
CA GLU A 59 3.46 3.58 -14.07
C GLU A 59 3.48 2.47 -13.02
N TYR A 60 3.72 2.81 -11.76
CA TYR A 60 3.86 1.83 -10.69
C TYR A 60 2.99 2.19 -9.49
N GLU A 61 2.18 1.23 -9.04
CA GLU A 61 1.40 1.35 -7.81
C GLU A 61 1.71 0.21 -6.84
N VAL A 62 1.74 0.51 -5.53
CA VAL A 62 1.76 -0.48 -4.44
C VAL A 62 0.39 -0.49 -3.78
N TRP A 63 -0.23 -1.66 -3.72
CA TRP A 63 -1.55 -1.85 -3.13
C TRP A 63 -1.42 -2.74 -1.91
N GLN A 64 -1.63 -2.16 -0.73
CA GLN A 64 -1.45 -2.83 0.54
C GLN A 64 -2.75 -2.78 1.36
N PRO A 65 -3.23 -3.91 1.87
CA PRO A 65 -4.39 -3.94 2.76
C PRO A 65 -4.01 -3.42 4.16
N ASP A 66 -4.91 -2.72 4.84
CA ASP A 66 -4.70 -2.27 6.22
C ASP A 66 -6.02 -2.34 7.02
N GLN A 67 -6.02 -3.09 8.12
CA GLN A 67 -7.19 -3.23 8.99
C GLN A 67 -7.50 -1.95 9.78
N ARG A 68 -6.56 -1.01 9.87
CA ARG A 68 -6.77 0.29 10.53
C ARG A 68 -7.40 1.31 9.58
N ALA A 69 -7.33 1.10 8.28
CA ALA A 69 -7.84 2.03 7.28
C ALA A 69 -9.38 1.96 7.18
N ASP A 70 -10.06 3.10 7.33
CA ASP A 70 -11.50 3.28 7.10
C ASP A 70 -11.85 3.68 5.65
N LYS A 71 -10.86 4.17 4.91
CA LYS A 71 -10.93 4.55 3.50
C LYS A 71 -9.60 4.25 2.81
N ILE A 72 -9.52 4.45 1.50
CA ILE A 72 -8.24 4.36 0.80
C ILE A 72 -7.39 5.57 1.20
N TYR A 73 -6.21 5.29 1.74
CA TYR A 73 -5.18 6.29 1.97
C TYR A 73 -4.11 6.13 0.91
N GLU A 74 -3.65 7.23 0.32
CA GLU A 74 -2.65 7.17 -0.73
C GLU A 74 -1.60 8.26 -0.64
N HIS A 75 -0.40 7.94 -1.11
CA HIS A 75 0.69 8.88 -1.25
C HIS A 75 1.41 8.65 -2.57
N THR A 76 1.76 9.75 -3.24
CA THR A 76 2.61 9.75 -4.43
C THR A 76 4.00 10.25 -4.05
N PHE A 77 5.00 9.39 -4.21
CA PHE A 77 6.40 9.75 -3.99
C PHE A 77 6.93 10.64 -5.12
N GLU A 78 8.09 11.28 -4.91
CA GLU A 78 8.74 12.15 -5.90
C GLU A 78 9.06 11.43 -7.22
N THR A 79 9.27 10.11 -7.18
CA THR A 79 9.49 9.24 -8.35
C THR A 79 8.22 9.04 -9.20
N GLY A 80 7.04 9.40 -8.69
CA GLY A 80 5.74 9.08 -9.28
C GLY A 80 5.15 7.76 -8.81
N LEU A 81 5.82 7.01 -7.93
CA LEU A 81 5.26 5.80 -7.29
C LEU A 81 4.02 6.19 -6.47
N VAL A 82 2.91 5.48 -6.66
CA VAL A 82 1.72 5.64 -5.83
C VAL A 82 1.59 4.45 -4.87
N HIS A 83 1.57 4.69 -3.56
CA HIS A 83 1.28 3.66 -2.56
C HIS A 83 -0.10 3.89 -1.98
N ARG A 84 -0.94 2.84 -1.98
CA ARG A 84 -2.31 2.83 -1.47
C ARG A 84 -2.50 1.82 -0.34
N LEU A 85 -3.02 2.31 0.78
CA LEU A 85 -3.54 1.51 1.89
C LEU A 85 -5.05 1.34 1.72
N PHE A 86 -5.52 0.11 1.54
CA PHE A 86 -6.93 -0.22 1.35
C PHE A 86 -7.58 -0.72 2.65
N PRO A 87 -8.83 -0.35 2.95
CA PRO A 87 -9.58 -0.93 4.06
C PRO A 87 -9.66 -2.46 3.93
N ALA A 88 -9.17 -3.18 4.93
CA ALA A 88 -9.22 -4.64 4.96
C ALA A 88 -10.30 -5.12 5.95
N ILE A 89 -11.38 -5.70 5.42
CA ILE A 89 -12.44 -6.31 6.22
C ILE A 89 -12.07 -7.79 6.47
N ASP A 90 -11.48 -8.04 7.62
CA ASP A 90 -11.26 -9.35 8.25
C ASP A 90 -10.12 -10.26 7.69
N LYS A 91 -9.39 -10.91 8.61
CA LYS A 91 -8.17 -11.73 8.35
C LYS A 91 -8.41 -12.90 7.38
N ASN A 92 -9.65 -13.33 7.20
CA ASN A 92 -10.03 -14.45 6.33
C ASN A 92 -10.15 -14.08 4.85
N MET A 93 -10.22 -12.79 4.49
CA MET A 93 -10.31 -12.36 3.09
C MET A 93 -8.98 -12.55 2.32
N TYR A 94 -7.86 -12.59 3.03
CA TYR A 94 -6.54 -12.88 2.46
C TYR A 94 -6.48 -14.25 1.75
N MET A 95 -7.20 -15.25 2.28
CA MET A 95 -7.31 -16.58 1.65
C MET A 95 -8.21 -16.56 0.41
N ALA A 96 -9.12 -15.60 0.27
CA ALA A 96 -9.99 -15.47 -0.91
C ALA A 96 -9.24 -14.89 -2.11
N CYS A 97 -8.33 -13.93 -1.89
CA CYS A 97 -7.46 -13.39 -2.94
C CYS A 97 -6.52 -14.45 -3.54
N THR A 98 -6.13 -15.46 -2.76
CA THR A 98 -5.31 -16.58 -3.23
C THR A 98 -6.12 -17.73 -3.82
N ASN A 99 -7.42 -17.89 -3.47
CA ASN A 99 -8.20 -19.08 -3.85
C ASN A 99 -9.47 -18.87 -4.67
N LYS A 100 -9.87 -17.66 -5.08
CA LYS A 100 -10.90 -17.51 -6.13
C LYS A 100 -10.94 -16.07 -6.65
N LYS A 101 -10.67 -15.94 -7.95
CA LYS A 101 -10.99 -14.79 -8.82
C LYS A 101 -10.71 -13.43 -8.20
N ILE A 102 -9.65 -12.78 -8.71
CA ILE A 102 -9.43 -11.33 -8.72
C ILE A 102 -10.79 -10.61 -8.60
N PHE A 103 -11.13 -10.19 -7.38
CA PHE A 103 -12.24 -9.28 -7.17
C PHE A 103 -11.73 -7.94 -7.65
N ILE A 104 -11.95 -7.71 -8.94
CA ILE A 104 -11.88 -6.40 -9.57
C ILE A 104 -12.72 -5.48 -8.67
N LEU A 105 -12.05 -4.56 -7.99
CA LEU A 105 -12.66 -3.40 -7.35
C LEU A 105 -13.59 -2.79 -8.40
N ARG A 106 -14.90 -2.87 -8.16
CA ARG A 106 -15.89 -2.30 -9.06
C ARG A 106 -15.75 -0.77 -9.07
N PRO A 107 -16.03 -0.13 -10.22
CA PRO A 107 -15.72 1.27 -10.49
C PRO A 107 -16.37 2.26 -9.52
#